data_AF-A0A7C4PSG3-F1
#
_entry.id   AF-A0A7C4PSG3-F1
#
_cell.length_a   1.000
_cell.length_b   1.000
_cell.length_c   1.000
_cell.angle_alpha   90.00
_cell.angle_beta   90.00
_cell.angle_gamma   90.00
#
_symmetry.space_group_name_H-M   'P 1'
#
loop_
_entity.id
_entity.type
_entity.pdbx_description
1 polymer ?
#
loop_
_entity_poly.entity_id
_entity_poly.type
_entity_poly.pdbx_seq_one_letter_code
_entity_poly.pdbx_strand_id
1 'polypeptide(L)'
;MSPKPPRFRDDHTAPAAQLRISGRSAYLEVVGRSTGSDNKAYLIWKIREAQKGRIPVGPRKSAHREGVTFKVLPLRMESDLVDKLDEAWKRHGLHSRMDLFRKSLHAFLAAAGENDVAAMLAMDA
;
A
#
# COMPACT_ATOMS: atom_id res chain seq x y z
N MET A 1 9.79 11.76 -8.12
CA MET A 1 10.10 10.36 -8.45
C MET A 1 10.96 9.78 -7.33
N SER A 2 10.38 9.11 -6.33
CA SER A 2 11.21 8.49 -5.27
C SER A 2 11.96 7.29 -5.85
N PRO A 3 13.28 7.16 -5.61
CA PRO A 3 14.05 6.07 -6.19
C PRO A 3 13.56 4.72 -5.65
N LYS A 4 13.37 3.77 -6.56
CA LYS A 4 13.04 2.38 -6.24
C LYS A 4 14.20 1.79 -5.42
N PRO A 5 13.95 1.18 -4.24
CA PRO A 5 15.02 0.64 -3.42
C PRO A 5 15.79 -0.46 -4.18
N PRO A 6 17.12 -0.55 -4.00
CA PRO A 6 17.97 -1.47 -4.75
C PRO A 6 17.60 -2.93 -4.43
N ARG A 7 17.61 -3.79 -5.46
CA ARG A 7 17.54 -5.25 -5.30
C ARG A 7 18.91 -5.72 -4.77
N PHE A 8 18.97 -6.07 -3.48
CA PHE A 8 20.24 -6.43 -2.83
C PHE A 8 20.67 -7.85 -3.23
N ARG A 9 21.92 -8.02 -3.66
CA ARG A 9 22.61 -9.30 -3.83
C ARG A 9 23.29 -9.67 -2.51
N ASP A 10 23.18 -10.94 -2.13
CA ASP A 10 23.77 -11.49 -0.92
C ASP A 10 25.29 -11.66 -1.07
N ASP A 11 26.07 -10.79 -0.43
CA ASP A 11 27.46 -11.10 -0.08
C ASP A 11 27.52 -11.35 1.43
N HIS A 12 27.63 -12.63 1.78
CA HIS A 12 27.74 -13.10 3.14
C HIS A 12 29.17 -12.95 3.64
N THR A 13 29.48 -11.83 4.30
CA THR A 13 30.36 -11.75 5.49
C THR A 13 30.24 -10.34 6.09
N ALA A 14 29.40 -10.19 7.11
CA ALA A 14 29.27 -8.94 7.86
C ALA A 14 30.15 -8.99 9.13
N PRO A 15 30.90 -7.94 9.48
CA PRO A 15 31.79 -7.91 10.65
C PRO A 15 31.02 -8.01 11.98
N ALA A 16 31.65 -8.56 13.03
CA ALA A 16 31.03 -8.89 14.32
C ALA A 16 30.29 -7.73 15.02
N ALA A 17 30.67 -6.46 14.78
CA ALA A 17 29.94 -5.29 15.30
C ALA A 17 28.53 -5.13 14.70
N GLN A 18 28.30 -5.67 13.51
CA GLN A 18 27.01 -5.65 12.82
C GLN A 18 25.98 -6.59 13.46
N LEU A 19 26.44 -7.64 14.16
CA LEU A 19 25.60 -8.65 14.75
C LEU A 19 24.73 -8.09 15.90
N ARG A 20 25.24 -7.10 16.64
CA ARG A 20 24.49 -6.39 17.70
C ARG A 20 23.29 -5.60 17.18
N ILE A 21 23.33 -5.16 15.92
CA ILE A 21 22.28 -4.34 15.27
C ILE A 21 21.40 -5.21 14.36
N SER A 22 21.48 -6.54 14.48
CA SER A 22 20.76 -7.47 13.61
C SER A 22 19.61 -8.13 14.35
N GLY A 23 18.39 -8.01 13.81
CA GLY A 23 17.23 -8.76 14.30
C GLY A 23 16.01 -7.90 14.65
N ARG A 24 14.92 -8.60 14.99
CA ARG A 24 13.62 -7.99 15.30
C ARG A 24 13.65 -7.12 16.56
N SER A 25 14.46 -7.49 17.55
CA SER A 25 14.63 -6.72 18.79
C SER A 25 15.32 -5.38 18.55
N ALA A 26 16.47 -5.39 17.85
CA ALA A 26 17.16 -4.15 17.47
C ALA A 26 16.30 -3.26 16.55
N TYR A 27 15.49 -3.89 15.67
CA TYR A 27 14.53 -3.16 14.85
C TYR A 27 13.45 -2.49 15.70
N LEU A 28 12.88 -3.18 16.70
CA LEU A 28 11.86 -2.62 17.57
C LEU A 28 12.41 -1.43 18.37
N GLU A 29 13.63 -1.56 18.91
CA GLU A 29 14.29 -0.50 19.67
C GLU A 29 14.55 0.74 18.83
N VAL A 30 15.14 0.59 17.63
CA VAL A 30 15.54 1.74 16.81
C VAL A 30 14.38 2.30 15.98
N VAL A 31 13.53 1.44 15.44
CA VAL A 31 12.44 1.85 14.53
C VAL A 31 11.14 2.08 15.30
N GLY A 32 11.02 1.63 16.54
CA GLY A 32 9.87 1.90 17.41
C GLY A 32 8.59 1.15 17.03
N ARG A 33 8.71 0.03 16.28
CA ARG A 33 7.57 -0.83 15.91
C ARG A 33 8.02 -2.25 15.61
N SER A 34 7.12 -3.22 15.79
CA SER A 34 7.40 -4.62 15.45
C SER A 34 7.44 -4.84 13.93
N THR A 35 8.10 -5.93 13.52
CA THR A 35 8.18 -6.38 12.13
C THR A 35 8.05 -7.89 12.07
N GLY A 36 7.32 -8.40 11.09
CA GLY A 36 7.20 -9.83 10.82
C GLY A 36 8.40 -10.40 10.05
N SER A 37 9.24 -9.54 9.48
CA SER A 37 10.40 -9.97 8.68
C SER A 37 11.52 -10.53 9.56
N ASP A 38 12.08 -11.66 9.13
CA ASP A 38 13.26 -12.32 9.69
C ASP A 38 14.52 -12.14 8.81
N ASN A 39 14.38 -11.52 7.64
CA ASN A 39 15.49 -11.24 6.72
C ASN A 39 16.48 -10.24 7.36
N LYS A 40 17.67 -10.72 7.71
CA LYS A 40 18.70 -9.94 8.40
C LYS A 40 19.19 -8.73 7.60
N ALA A 41 19.43 -8.87 6.30
CA ALA A 41 19.91 -7.78 5.45
C ALA A 41 18.87 -6.63 5.38
N TYR A 42 17.59 -6.99 5.24
CA TYR A 42 16.49 -6.03 5.27
C TYR A 42 16.43 -5.27 6.61
N LEU A 43 16.55 -5.98 7.73
CA LEU A 43 16.48 -5.37 9.06
C LEU A 43 17.66 -4.41 9.31
N ILE A 44 18.89 -4.81 8.95
CA ILE A 44 20.08 -3.98 9.10
C ILE A 44 19.96 -2.70 8.27
N TRP A 45 19.52 -2.80 7.00
CA TRP A 45 19.27 -1.64 6.16
C TRP A 45 18.24 -0.70 6.78
N LYS A 46 17.09 -1.23 7.22
CA LYS A 46 16.03 -0.47 7.87
C LYS A 46 16.50 0.28 9.11
N ILE A 47 17.27 -0.38 9.98
CA ILE A 47 17.79 0.22 11.20
C ILE A 47 18.77 1.36 10.87
N ARG A 48 19.65 1.16 9.89
CA ARG A 48 20.56 2.22 9.41
C ARG A 48 19.81 3.42 8.84
N GLU A 49 18.77 3.19 8.05
CA GLU A 49 17.98 4.28 7.49
C GLU A 49 17.20 5.04 8.58
N ALA A 50 16.76 4.36 9.64
CA ALA A 50 16.14 5.01 10.81
C ALA A 50 17.14 5.88 11.56
N GLN A 51 18.35 5.37 11.83
CA GLN A 51 19.42 6.14 12.49
C GLN A 51 19.83 7.38 11.69
N LYS A 52 19.79 7.28 10.36
CA LYS A 52 20.06 8.42 9.45
C LYS A 52 18.88 9.38 9.31
N GLY A 53 17.74 9.13 9.97
CA GLY A 53 16.52 9.95 9.85
C GLY A 53 15.84 9.88 8.48
N ARG A 54 16.17 8.89 7.64
CA ARG A 54 15.64 8.75 6.28
C ARG A 54 14.30 8.03 6.22
N ILE A 55 13.91 7.39 7.32
CA ILE A 55 12.60 6.76 7.46
C ILE A 55 11.93 7.20 8.76
N PRO A 56 10.59 7.24 8.79
CA PRO A 56 9.86 7.53 10.01
C PRO A 56 10.09 6.43 11.06
N VAL A 57 10.49 6.86 12.25
CA VAL A 57 10.61 6.08 13.48
C VAL A 57 9.35 6.26 14.31
N GLY A 58 8.95 5.20 15.02
CA GLY A 58 7.77 5.17 15.87
C GLY A 58 6.59 4.39 15.29
N PRO A 59 5.43 4.45 15.96
CA PRO A 59 4.22 3.77 15.52
C PRO A 59 3.92 4.12 14.07
N ARG A 60 3.65 3.09 13.26
CA ARG A 60 3.20 3.33 11.90
C ARG A 60 1.87 4.08 12.04
N LYS A 61 1.82 5.35 11.62
CA LYS A 61 0.54 6.02 11.38
C LYS A 61 -0.20 5.13 10.39
N SER A 62 -1.20 4.41 10.88
CA SER A 62 -2.21 3.85 10.01
C SER A 62 -2.76 5.03 9.20
N ALA A 63 -3.17 4.81 7.96
CA ALA A 63 -3.91 5.81 7.21
C ALA A 63 -5.31 6.07 7.83
N HIS A 64 -5.48 5.77 9.12
CA HIS A 64 -6.64 6.10 9.90
C HIS A 64 -6.61 7.61 10.10
N ARG A 65 -7.46 8.29 9.34
CA ARG A 65 -7.74 9.71 9.50
C ARG A 65 -8.78 9.82 10.62
N GLU A 66 -8.49 10.57 11.69
CA GLU A 66 -9.48 10.84 12.73
C GLU A 66 -10.76 11.42 12.10
N GLY A 67 -11.92 10.98 12.59
CA GLY A 67 -13.23 11.41 12.09
C GLY A 67 -13.74 10.72 10.82
N VAL A 68 -13.00 9.79 10.22
CA VAL A 68 -13.47 9.03 9.04
C VAL A 68 -13.60 7.55 9.35
N THR A 69 -14.84 7.04 9.32
CA THR A 69 -15.11 5.60 9.42
C THR A 69 -15.07 5.00 8.03
N PHE A 70 -14.04 4.19 7.75
CA PHE A 70 -13.95 3.45 6.49
C PHE A 70 -14.68 2.12 6.60
N LYS A 71 -15.53 1.81 5.62
CA LYS A 71 -16.06 0.45 5.41
C LYS A 71 -15.22 -0.27 4.36
N VAL A 72 -14.97 -1.56 4.57
CA VAL A 72 -14.37 -2.43 3.57
C VAL A 72 -15.50 -3.11 2.80
N LEU A 73 -15.55 -2.89 1.49
CA LEU A 73 -16.52 -3.55 0.60
C LEU A 73 -15.80 -4.68 -0.14
N PRO A 74 -16.03 -5.96 0.20
CA PRO A 74 -15.54 -7.07 -0.60
C PRO A 74 -16.35 -7.16 -1.90
N LEU A 75 -15.69 -6.97 -3.04
CA LEU A 75 -16.30 -7.02 -4.37
C LEU A 75 -15.72 -8.19 -5.16
N ARG A 76 -16.58 -9.09 -5.65
CA ARG A 76 -16.21 -10.17 -6.57
C ARG A 76 -16.52 -9.72 -8.00
N MET A 77 -15.58 -9.95 -8.90
CA MET A 77 -15.68 -9.60 -10.32
C MET A 77 -14.98 -10.67 -11.13
N GLU A 78 -15.41 -10.83 -12.38
CA GLU A 78 -14.73 -11.68 -13.36
C GLU A 78 -13.30 -11.20 -13.62
N SER A 79 -12.36 -12.13 -13.78
CA SER A 79 -10.94 -11.80 -13.98
C SER A 79 -10.73 -10.92 -15.22
N ASP A 80 -11.36 -11.29 -16.34
CA ASP A 80 -11.20 -10.58 -17.61
C ASP A 80 -11.68 -9.12 -17.53
N LEU A 81 -12.73 -8.87 -16.73
CA LEU A 81 -13.19 -7.52 -16.45
C LEU A 81 -12.19 -6.75 -15.60
N VAL A 82 -11.60 -7.40 -14.60
CA VAL A 82 -10.56 -6.79 -13.76
C VAL A 82 -9.33 -6.43 -14.59
N ASP A 83 -8.93 -7.26 -15.54
CA ASP A 83 -7.81 -6.99 -16.44
C ASP A 83 -8.07 -5.75 -17.32
N LYS A 84 -9.29 -5.63 -17.85
CA LYS A 84 -9.71 -4.43 -18.60
C LYS A 84 -9.65 -3.15 -17.74
N LEU A 85 -10.05 -3.24 -16.47
CA LEU A 85 -9.93 -2.12 -15.53
C LEU A 85 -8.48 -1.76 -15.22
N ASP A 86 -7.61 -2.77 -15.13
CA ASP A 86 -6.18 -2.56 -14.90
C ASP A 86 -5.49 -1.85 -16.07
N GLU A 87 -5.87 -2.19 -17.30
CA GLU A 87 -5.38 -1.47 -18.48
C GLU A 87 -5.97 -0.06 -18.58
N ALA A 88 -7.22 0.13 -18.18
CA ALA A 88 -7.86 1.46 -18.19
C ALA A 88 -7.18 2.44 -17.24
N TRP A 89 -6.96 2.07 -15.98
CA TRP A 89 -6.37 3.02 -15.02
C TRP A 89 -4.94 3.40 -15.39
N LYS A 90 -4.14 2.46 -15.93
CA LYS A 90 -2.79 2.73 -16.43
C LYS A 90 -2.81 3.69 -17.61
N ARG A 91 -3.68 3.44 -18.59
CA ARG A 91 -3.84 4.29 -19.79
C ARG A 91 -4.21 5.73 -19.44
N HIS A 92 -5.04 5.90 -18.42
CA HIS A 92 -5.50 7.22 -17.97
C HIS A 92 -4.63 7.84 -16.87
N GLY A 93 -3.46 7.25 -16.55
CA GLY A 93 -2.51 7.81 -15.58
C GLY A 93 -3.07 7.90 -14.16
N LEU A 94 -4.06 7.09 -13.81
CA LEU A 94 -4.64 7.04 -12.48
C LEU A 94 -3.69 6.34 -11.51
N HIS A 95 -3.89 6.52 -10.20
CA HIS A 95 -2.95 5.97 -9.22
C HIS A 95 -3.15 4.47 -8.96
N SER A 96 -4.37 3.95 -9.15
CA SER A 96 -4.70 2.54 -8.92
C SER A 96 -6.08 2.21 -9.51
N ARG A 97 -6.38 0.91 -9.63
CA ARG A 97 -7.72 0.41 -9.91
C ARG A 97 -8.80 0.97 -8.97
N MET A 98 -8.49 1.09 -7.67
CA MET A 98 -9.43 1.67 -6.70
C MET A 98 -9.62 3.18 -6.87
N ASP A 99 -8.64 3.89 -7.41
CA ASP A 99 -8.77 5.31 -7.74
C ASP A 99 -9.72 5.49 -8.93
N LEU A 100 -9.56 4.67 -9.98
CA LEU A 100 -10.52 4.57 -11.08
C LEU A 100 -11.91 4.25 -10.56
N PHE A 101 -12.06 3.18 -9.78
CA PHE A 101 -13.36 2.71 -9.31
C PHE A 101 -14.10 3.78 -8.48
N ARG A 102 -13.42 4.45 -7.54
CA ARG A 102 -14.04 5.51 -6.73
C ARG A 102 -14.45 6.72 -7.57
N LYS A 103 -13.58 7.17 -8.49
CA LYS A 103 -13.88 8.31 -9.37
C LYS A 103 -15.03 8.01 -10.32
N SER A 104 -15.04 6.82 -10.91
CA SER A 104 -16.11 6.35 -11.79
C SER A 104 -17.44 6.27 -11.06
N LEU A 105 -17.47 5.66 -9.87
CA LEU A 105 -18.69 5.56 -9.07
C LEU A 105 -19.23 6.95 -8.70
N HIS A 106 -18.37 7.85 -8.24
CA HIS A 106 -18.75 9.22 -7.93
C HIS A 106 -19.30 9.96 -9.15
N ALA A 107 -18.59 9.91 -10.28
CA ALA A 107 -18.99 10.59 -11.51
C ALA A 107 -20.32 10.06 -12.05
N PHE A 108 -20.51 8.74 -12.03
CA PHE A 108 -21.74 8.11 -12.51
C PHE A 108 -22.95 8.51 -11.65
N LEU A 109 -22.85 8.40 -10.32
CA LEU A 109 -23.94 8.79 -9.43
C LEU A 109 -24.25 10.29 -9.48
N ALA A 110 -23.23 11.14 -9.62
CA ALA A 110 -23.42 12.58 -9.75
C ALA A 110 -24.09 12.97 -11.08
N ALA A 111 -23.81 12.25 -12.16
CA ALA A 111 -24.35 12.55 -13.49
C ALA A 111 -25.74 11.96 -13.72
N ALA A 112 -25.96 10.72 -13.28
CA ALA A 112 -27.20 10.00 -13.52
C ALA A 112 -28.25 10.22 -12.41
N GLY A 113 -27.85 10.52 -11.17
CA GLY A 113 -28.78 10.59 -10.04
C GLY A 113 -29.20 9.19 -9.56
N GLU A 114 -29.32 9.02 -8.24
CA GLU A 114 -29.54 7.69 -7.62
C GLU A 114 -30.79 6.96 -8.16
N ASN A 115 -31.90 7.70 -8.31
CA ASN A 115 -33.18 7.13 -8.73
C ASN A 115 -33.17 6.69 -10.21
N ASP A 116 -32.52 7.45 -11.09
CA ASP A 116 -32.49 7.12 -12.51
C ASP A 116 -31.51 5.96 -12.77
N VAL A 117 -30.42 5.87 -12.00
CA VAL A 117 -29.55 4.69 -12.00
C VAL A 117 -30.31 3.45 -11.55
N ALA A 118 -31.09 3.54 -10.47
CA ALA A 118 -31.89 2.42 -9.99
C ALA A 118 -32.91 1.97 -11.05
N ALA A 119 -33.54 2.91 -11.74
CA ALA A 119 -34.47 2.63 -12.84
C ALA A 119 -33.78 1.93 -14.02
N MET A 120 -32.59 2.41 -14.46
CA MET A 120 -31.81 1.77 -15.53
C MET A 120 -31.49 0.31 -15.20
N LEU A 121 -31.03 0.05 -13.98
CA LEU A 121 -30.66 -1.31 -13.54
C LEU A 121 -31.86 -2.24 -13.41
N ALA A 122 -33.05 -1.72 -13.08
CA ALA A 122 -34.28 -2.51 -13.02
C ALA A 122 -34.83 -2.88 -14.40
N MET A 123 -34.44 -2.16 -15.45
CA MET A 123 -34.82 -2.46 -16.84
C MET A 123 -33.92 -3.50 -17.52
N ASP A 124 -32.68 -3.65 -17.03
CA ASP A 124 -31.67 -4.57 -17.56
C ASP A 124 -31.58 -5.93 -16.81
N ALA A 125 -32.48 -6.17 -15.84
CA ALA A 125 -32.55 -7.37 -15.00
C ALA A 125 -33.70 -8.31 -15.41
#